data_AF-A0A820Q207-F1
#
_entry.id   AF-A0A820Q207-F1
#
_cell.length_a   1.000
_cell.length_b   1.000
_cell.length_c   1.000
_cell.angle_alpha   90.00
_cell.angle_beta   90.00
_cell.angle_gamma   90.00
#
_symmetry.space_group_name_H-M   'P 1'
#
loop_
_entity.id
_entity.type
_entity.pdbx_description
1 polymer ?
#
loop_
_entity_poly.entity_id
_entity_poly.type
_entity_poly.pdbx_seq_one_letter_code
_entity_poly.pdbx_strand_id
1 'polypeptide(L)' 'MERRLMQCPKLPDVTSTTFFKVFPFGILLDPQMRICHLGHSIQNVFPSDTLLIGRHLEDVFRLIRPDILLEWNR' A
#
# COMPACT_ATOMS: atom_id res chain seq x y z
N MET A 1 -41.39 11.59 3.81
CA MET A 1 -40.55 10.74 4.69
C MET A 1 -39.10 10.90 4.22
N GLU A 2 -38.40 11.90 4.74
CA GLU A 2 -37.04 12.24 4.34
C GLU A 2 -36.03 11.30 5.03
N ARG A 3 -35.17 10.65 4.26
CA ARG A 3 -34.08 9.82 4.79
C ARG A 3 -32.98 10.75 5.32
N ARG A 4 -32.87 10.87 6.65
CA ARG A 4 -31.67 11.41 7.29
C ARG A 4 -30.50 10.48 6.94
N LEU A 5 -29.62 10.93 6.05
CA LEU A 5 -28.32 10.29 5.88
C LEU A 5 -27.57 10.44 7.21
N MET A 6 -27.34 9.34 7.92
CA MET A 6 -26.46 9.36 9.08
C MET A 6 -25.08 9.80 8.59
N GLN A 7 -24.60 10.95 9.09
CA GLN A 7 -23.23 11.37 8.82
C GLN A 7 -22.30 10.31 9.41
N CYS A 8 -21.51 9.66 8.54
CA CYS A 8 -20.47 8.75 8.99
C CYS A 8 -19.38 9.61 9.67
N PRO A 9 -19.10 9.40 10.97
CA PRO A 9 -18.11 10.21 11.67
C PRO A 9 -16.74 10.06 11.01
N LYS A 10 -16.02 11.18 10.85
CA LYS A 10 -14.65 11.18 10.33
C LYS A 10 -13.77 10.39 11.30
N LEU A 11 -13.13 9.33 10.81
CA LEU A 11 -12.16 8.57 11.58
C LEU A 11 -10.88 9.40 11.81
N PRO A 12 -10.20 9.22 12.95
CA PRO A 12 -8.92 9.89 13.21
C PRO A 12 -7.84 9.40 12.24
N ASP A 13 -6.86 10.26 11.98
CA ASP A 13 -5.69 9.91 11.18
C ASP A 13 -4.88 8.81 11.89
N VAL A 14 -4.28 7.91 11.11
CA VAL A 14 -3.51 6.77 11.60
C VAL A 14 -2.05 6.91 11.18
N THR A 15 -1.12 6.64 12.10
CA THR A 15 0.31 6.63 11.76
C THR A 15 0.65 5.49 10.79
N SER A 16 1.64 5.68 9.93
CA SER A 16 2.11 4.62 9.01
C SER A 16 2.53 3.35 9.78
N THR A 17 3.17 3.50 10.94
CA THR A 17 3.52 2.39 11.82
C THR A 17 2.29 1.59 12.26
N THR A 18 1.22 2.26 12.68
CA THR A 18 -0.03 1.59 13.07
C THR A 18 -0.68 0.90 11.87
N PHE A 19 -0.68 1.56 10.71
CA PHE A 19 -1.20 0.98 9.47
C PHE A 19 -0.50 -0.35 9.13
N PHE A 20 0.83 -0.41 9.14
CA PHE A 20 1.58 -1.63 8.80
C PHE A 20 1.57 -2.70 9.90
N LYS A 21 1.19 -2.36 11.14
CA LYS A 21 0.87 -3.35 12.17
C LYS A 21 -0.45 -4.09 11.86
N VAL A 22 -1.42 -3.37 11.30
CA VAL A 22 -2.73 -3.93 10.93
C VAL A 22 -2.65 -4.65 9.57
N PHE A 23 -1.87 -4.11 8.64
CA PHE A 23 -1.67 -4.64 7.29
C PHE A 23 -0.22 -5.12 7.10
N PRO A 24 0.13 -6.32 7.58
CA PRO A 24 1.51 -6.82 7.55
C PRO A 24 2.03 -7.12 6.13
N PHE A 25 1.13 -7.21 5.16
CA PHE A 25 1.43 -7.32 3.73
C PHE A 25 1.09 -6.05 2.93
N GLY A 26 0.92 -4.91 3.61
CA GLY A 26 0.71 -3.64 2.93
C GLY A 26 1.97 -3.20 2.17
N ILE A 27 1.78 -2.54 1.03
CA ILE A 27 2.81 -1.84 0.27
C ILE A 27 2.33 -0.41 0.08
N LEU A 28 3.18 0.56 0.44
CA LEU A 28 2.90 1.98 0.18
C LEU A 28 3.80 2.46 -0.96
N LEU A 29 3.19 3.14 -1.92
CA LEU A 29 3.80 3.62 -3.15
C LEU A 29 3.71 5.14 -3.23
N ASP A 30 4.68 5.75 -3.90
CA ASP A 30 4.57 7.13 -4.36
C ASP A 30 3.85 7.20 -5.73
N PRO A 31 3.48 8.41 -6.21
CA PRO A 31 2.89 8.57 -7.54
C PRO A 31 3.80 8.20 -8.72
N GLN A 32 5.07 7.88 -8.48
CA GLN A 32 6.02 7.34 -9.46
C GLN A 32 6.11 5.81 -9.36
N MET A 33 5.16 5.17 -8.66
CA MET A 33 5.08 3.72 -8.45
C MET A 33 6.33 3.14 -7.76
N ARG A 34 7.07 3.94 -6.98
CA ARG A 34 8.20 3.46 -6.17
C ARG A 34 7.74 3.07 -4.79
N ILE A 35 8.35 2.02 -4.26
CA ILE A 35 8.06 1.48 -2.93
C ILE A 35 8.60 2.44 -1.85
N CYS A 36 7.73 3.05 -1.05
CA CYS A 36 8.11 3.91 0.06
C CYS A 36 8.19 3.14 1.39
N HIS A 37 7.24 2.24 1.63
CA HIS A 37 7.17 1.43 2.83
C HIS A 37 6.54 0.07 2.56
N LEU A 38 6.91 -0.92 3.39
CA LEU A 38 6.45 -2.30 3.31
C LEU A 38 6.05 -2.78 4.70
N GLY A 39 5.00 -3.59 4.76
CA GLY A 39 4.65 -4.32 5.97
C GLY A 39 5.73 -5.35 6.32
N HIS A 40 5.84 -5.65 7.61
CA HIS A 40 6.92 -6.49 8.15
C HIS A 40 6.94 -7.90 7.54
N SER A 41 5.77 -8.49 7.26
CA SER A 41 5.72 -9.84 6.68
C SER A 41 6.24 -9.89 5.24
N ILE A 42 6.07 -8.83 4.45
CA ILE A 42 6.68 -8.77 3.10
C ILE A 42 8.21 -8.71 3.22
N GLN A 43 8.73 -7.87 4.12
CA GLN A 43 10.18 -7.72 4.29
C GLN A 43 10.87 -9.06 4.62
N ASN A 44 10.20 -9.93 5.37
CA ASN A 44 10.73 -11.24 5.76
C ASN A 44 10.74 -12.28 4.62
N VAL A 45 10.02 -12.05 3.51
CA VAL A 45 10.03 -12.94 2.34
C VAL A 45 11.30 -12.76 1.51
N PHE A 46 11.89 -11.57 1.55
CA PHE A 46 13.09 -11.25 0.79
C PHE A 46 14.36 -11.47 1.63
N PRO A 47 15.49 -11.78 1.00
CA PRO A 47 16.80 -11.79 1.66
C PRO A 47 17.07 -10.45 2.36
N SER A 48 17.73 -10.49 3.52
CA SER A 48 17.92 -9.33 4.40
C SER A 48 18.73 -8.18 3.77
N ASP A 49 19.51 -8.48 2.74
CA ASP A 49 20.31 -7.56 1.94
C ASP A 49 19.54 -6.97 0.74
N THR A 50 18.30 -7.40 0.50
CA THR A 50 17.48 -6.90 -0.59
C THR A 50 16.88 -5.54 -0.24
N LEU A 51 17.44 -4.47 -0.81
CA LEU A 51 16.86 -3.14 -0.71
C LEU A 51 15.65 -3.00 -1.66
N LEU A 52 14.45 -3.02 -1.08
CA LEU A 52 13.18 -2.85 -1.81
C LEU A 52 12.70 -1.39 -1.83
N ILE A 53 13.00 -0.63 -0.78
CA ILE A 53 12.58 0.77 -0.68
C ILE A 53 13.26 1.59 -1.79
N GLY A 54 12.48 2.38 -2.52
CA GLY A 54 12.90 3.19 -3.65
C GLY A 54 12.88 2.48 -5.01
N ARG A 55 12.75 1.15 -5.04
CA ARG A 55 12.58 0.40 -6.30
C ARG A 55 11.20 0.64 -6.90
N HIS A 56 11.12 0.56 -8.23
CA HIS A 56 9.84 0.58 -8.93
C HIS A 56 9.09 -0.72 -8.63
N LEU A 57 7.77 -0.63 -8.42
CA LEU A 57 6.96 -1.78 -7.98
C LEU A 57 7.05 -2.95 -8.97
N GLU A 58 7.01 -2.66 -10.28
CA GLU A 58 7.05 -3.68 -11.34
C GLU A 58 8.39 -4.43 -11.44
N ASP A 59 9.48 -3.88 -10.89
CA ASP A 59 10.78 -4.58 -10.83
C ASP A 59 10.79 -5.73 -9.83
N VAL A 60 9.82 -5.71 -8.89
CA VAL A 60 9.78 -6.63 -7.73
C VAL A 60 8.51 -7.47 -7.76
N PHE A 61 7.38 -6.87 -8.13
CA PHE A 61 6.06 -7.48 -8.10
C PHE A 61 5.42 -7.47 -9.49
N ARG A 62 4.59 -8.48 -9.76
CA ARG A 62 3.81 -8.57 -10.99
C ARG A 62 2.32 -8.52 -10.65
N LEU A 63 1.59 -7.59 -11.28
CA LEU A 63 0.13 -7.60 -11.21
C LEU A 63 -0.40 -8.79 -12.00
N ILE A 64 -1.07 -9.72 -11.31
CA ILE A 64 -1.68 -10.89 -11.97
C ILE A 64 -3.10 -10.55 -12.45
N ARG A 65 -3.82 -9.73 -11.68
CA ARG A 65 -5.19 -9.30 -11.96
C ARG A 65 -5.46 -7.90 -11.36
N PRO A 66 -6.28 -7.07 -12.03
CA PRO A 66 -6.75 -7.23 -13.41
C PRO A 66 -5.60 -7.13 -14.43
N ASP A 67 -5.83 -7.57 -15.67
CA ASP A 67 -4.81 -7.51 -16.75
C ASP A 67 -4.75 -6.08 -17.33
N ILE A 68 -4.06 -5.21 -16.59
CA ILE A 68 -3.89 -3.78 -16.90
C ILE A 68 -2.44 -3.38 -16.62
N LEU A 69 -2.03 -2.26 -17.19
CA LEU A 69 -0.77 -1.62 -16.83
C LEU A 69 -0.83 -1.13 -15.38
N LEU A 70 0.22 -1.41 -14.61
CA LEU A 70 0.30 -1.02 -13.21
C LEU A 70 0.90 0.38 -13.13
N GLU A 71 0.06 1.39 -13.36
CA GLU A 71 0.44 2.80 -13.43
C GLU A 71 -0.40 3.68 -12.49
N TRP A 72 0.14 4.84 -12.12
CA TRP A 72 -0.57 5.82 -11.32
C TRP A 72 -1.44 6.72 -12.21
N ASN A 73 -2.73 6.43 -12.29
CA ASN A 73 -3.68 7.31 -12.98
C ASN A 73 -3.97 8.55 -12.10
N ARG A 74 -3.72 9.73 -12.67
CA ARG A 74 -4.04 11.03 -12.05
C ARG A 74 -5.43 11.50 -12.41
#